data_AF-A0A848UZ07-F1
#
_entry.id   AF-A0A848UZ07-F1
#
_cell.length_a   1.000
_cell.length_b   1.000
_cell.length_c   1.000
_cell.angle_alpha   90.00
_cell.angle_beta   90.00
_cell.angle_gamma   90.00
#
_symmetry.space_group_name_H-M   'P 1'
#
loop_
_entity.id
_entity.type
_entity.pdbx_description
1 polymer ?
#
loop_
_entity_poly.entity_id
_entity_poly.type
_entity_poly.pdbx_seq_one_letter_code
_entity_poly.pdbx_strand_id
1 'polypeptide(L)'
;QMGGHYATRNLNPDGSWKNLTEQHNSSADISPTASQMPRLVGLAQASKIYRQHGGLDHMTKFSKSGNEVAFGTIGDASTSEGIFWESVNAASVLQVPMVLSVWDDGYGISVPKKYQTTKESISEALSGFDFQEGSNGVKIYKVKGWDYPQLIAVYEQAVSFSREHHIPTLIHVEEMTQPQGHSTSGSHERYKSKERLAWAEEFDCINQLAKFITMEGAATQEELDAIRKEVKKDVRNQQKAAWADFRGQLDTERDEVVGMIRALASSSENKPFIEKLAHDLAANADVIRKDILTAAKKAVRQARGEDSAEKTALVRWFKNSDELNHDRYSGWLYSQSEQRVGNIEPISPEYDDSSEEVDGRIIIRDNFDKLFEKHPEILTFGEDTGKIGGVNQAMEGMQEKYGELRVADTGIREATILGQGIGMAMRGLRPIAEIQYLDYLYYRLQLMRDD
;
A
#
# COMPACT_ATOMS: atom_id res chain seq x y z
N GLN A 1 9.75 -2.84 12.72
CA GLN A 1 8.70 -2.30 11.83
C GLN A 1 8.63 -3.22 10.63
N MET A 2 7.48 -3.86 10.40
CA MET A 2 7.23 -4.52 9.11
C MET A 2 7.30 -3.42 8.05
N GLY A 3 8.14 -3.59 7.04
CA GLY A 3 8.28 -2.61 5.96
C GLY A 3 7.00 -2.57 5.13
N GLY A 4 6.52 -1.40 4.73
CA GLY A 4 5.40 -1.38 3.79
C GLY A 4 4.67 -0.06 3.52
N HIS A 5 4.68 0.94 4.42
CA HIS A 5 3.77 2.10 4.27
C HIS A 5 4.26 3.21 3.30
N TYR A 6 5.18 2.91 2.38
CA TYR A 6 5.65 3.91 1.42
C TYR A 6 4.73 3.92 0.19
N ALA A 7 3.84 4.92 0.14
CA ALA A 7 3.03 5.23 -1.03
C ALA A 7 3.49 6.55 -1.68
N THR A 8 3.29 6.65 -2.99
CA THR A 8 3.38 7.96 -3.66
C THR A 8 2.18 8.80 -3.24
N ARG A 9 2.43 10.05 -2.81
CA ARG A 9 1.34 10.98 -2.50
C ARG A 9 0.67 11.47 -3.79
N ASN A 10 -0.55 10.97 -4.05
CA ASN A 10 -1.34 11.25 -5.26
C ASN A 10 -2.15 12.56 -5.22
N LEU A 11 -2.27 13.20 -4.05
CA LEU A 11 -3.03 14.42 -3.85
C LEU A 11 -2.12 15.62 -3.59
N ASN A 12 -2.52 16.78 -4.11
CA ASN A 12 -1.99 18.08 -3.74
C ASN A 12 -2.40 18.45 -2.30
N PRO A 13 -1.77 19.47 -1.67
CA PRO A 13 -2.16 19.92 -0.34
C PRO A 13 -3.63 20.37 -0.22
N ASP A 14 -4.23 20.85 -1.31
CA ASP A 14 -5.65 21.25 -1.39
C ASP A 14 -6.63 20.06 -1.58
N GLY A 15 -6.11 18.84 -1.69
CA GLY A 15 -6.90 17.63 -1.92
C GLY A 15 -7.21 17.34 -3.39
N SER A 16 -6.82 18.20 -4.33
CA SER A 16 -6.95 17.94 -5.76
C SER A 16 -5.98 16.85 -6.23
N TRP A 17 -6.35 16.12 -7.27
CA TRP A 17 -5.50 15.09 -7.85
C TRP A 17 -4.29 15.66 -8.59
N LYS A 18 -3.12 15.10 -8.30
CA LYS A 18 -1.93 15.24 -9.16
C LYS A 18 -2.14 14.53 -10.48
N ASN A 19 -1.31 14.84 -11.47
CA ASN A 19 -1.25 14.05 -12.68
C ASN A 19 -0.51 12.73 -12.40
N LEU A 20 -1.25 11.62 -12.30
CA LEU A 20 -0.68 10.31 -12.01
C LEU A 20 0.09 9.76 -13.22
N THR A 21 -0.20 10.24 -14.43
CA THR A 21 0.49 9.79 -15.66
C THR A 21 1.89 10.40 -15.85
N GLU A 22 2.25 11.38 -15.01
CA GLU A 22 3.52 12.12 -15.05
C GLU A 22 4.41 11.82 -13.83
N GLN A 23 4.06 10.83 -13.01
CA GLN A 23 4.83 10.46 -11.82
C GLN A 23 4.98 8.94 -11.67
N HIS A 24 5.93 8.52 -10.84
CA HIS A 24 6.03 7.14 -10.40
C HIS A 24 5.00 6.89 -9.30
N ASN A 25 4.08 5.95 -9.55
CA ASN A 25 3.01 5.62 -8.61
C ASN A 25 3.35 4.34 -7.86
N SER A 26 3.27 4.39 -6.54
CA SER A 26 3.37 3.23 -5.66
C SER A 26 2.19 3.23 -4.70
N SER A 27 1.49 2.09 -4.57
CA SER A 27 0.55 1.87 -3.48
C SER A 27 1.29 1.31 -2.28
N ALA A 28 0.95 1.77 -1.07
CA ALA A 28 1.48 1.17 0.15
C ALA A 28 1.14 -0.33 0.22
N ASP A 29 2.04 -1.09 0.81
CA ASP A 29 1.80 -2.49 1.18
C ASP A 29 0.95 -2.57 2.45
N ILE A 30 0.48 -3.77 2.78
CA ILE A 30 -0.30 -4.08 3.98
C ILE A 30 0.44 -5.15 4.77
N SER A 31 0.47 -5.02 6.10
CA SER A 31 1.24 -5.90 6.98
C SER A 31 0.92 -7.39 6.83
N PRO A 32 -0.37 -7.84 6.83
CA PRO A 32 -0.72 -9.19 6.42
C PRO A 32 -0.27 -9.51 4.98
N THR A 33 0.63 -10.48 4.84
CA THR A 33 1.19 -10.87 3.54
C THR A 33 0.11 -11.26 2.53
N ALA A 34 0.37 -11.01 1.24
CA ALA A 34 -0.55 -11.21 0.11
C ALA A 34 -1.76 -10.26 0.06
N SER A 35 -1.99 -9.42 1.07
CA SER A 35 -3.13 -8.49 1.10
C SER A 35 -3.03 -7.35 0.09
N GLN A 36 -1.85 -7.11 -0.48
CA GLN A 36 -1.69 -6.21 -1.61
C GLN A 36 -2.20 -6.81 -2.95
N MET A 37 -2.36 -8.14 -3.05
CA MET A 37 -2.78 -8.81 -4.29
C MET A 37 -4.20 -8.42 -4.74
N PRO A 38 -5.23 -8.39 -3.87
CA PRO A 38 -6.56 -7.91 -4.27
C PRO A 38 -6.56 -6.47 -4.79
N ARG A 39 -5.77 -5.58 -4.18
CA ARG A 39 -5.62 -4.18 -4.62
C ARG A 39 -4.95 -4.10 -6.00
N LEU A 40 -3.97 -4.97 -6.26
CA LEU A 40 -3.31 -5.07 -7.55
C LEU A 40 -4.31 -5.41 -8.67
N VAL A 41 -5.28 -6.29 -8.41
CA VAL A 41 -6.36 -6.61 -9.35
C VAL A 41 -7.13 -5.33 -9.72
N GLY A 42 -7.51 -4.51 -8.74
CA GLY A 42 -8.21 -3.24 -8.99
C GLY A 42 -7.38 -2.21 -9.76
N LEU A 43 -6.09 -2.10 -9.44
CA LEU A 43 -5.18 -1.22 -10.17
C LEU A 43 -5.07 -1.64 -11.65
N ALA A 44 -5.00 -2.94 -11.94
CA ALA A 44 -4.98 -3.47 -13.30
C ALA A 44 -6.33 -3.27 -14.01
N GLN A 45 -7.43 -3.55 -13.30
CA GLN A 45 -8.78 -3.40 -13.84
C GLN A 45 -9.08 -1.96 -14.25
N ALA A 46 -8.56 -0.96 -13.52
CA ALA A 46 -8.70 0.44 -13.90
C ALA A 46 -8.20 0.70 -15.34
N SER A 47 -7.06 0.12 -15.74
CA SER A 47 -6.55 0.24 -17.11
C SER A 47 -7.51 -0.36 -18.14
N LYS A 48 -8.15 -1.50 -17.83
CA LYS A 48 -9.17 -2.08 -18.70
C LYS A 48 -10.38 -1.17 -18.85
N ILE A 49 -10.86 -0.60 -17.74
CA ILE A 49 -11.97 0.36 -17.74
C ILE A 49 -11.63 1.59 -18.59
N TYR A 50 -10.46 2.21 -18.38
CA TYR A 50 -10.02 3.36 -19.19
C TYR A 50 -9.87 3.04 -20.69
N ARG A 51 -9.56 1.79 -21.04
CA ARG A 51 -9.46 1.36 -22.44
C ARG A 51 -10.82 1.14 -23.09
N GLN A 52 -11.79 0.63 -22.34
CA GLN A 52 -13.05 0.12 -22.90
C GLN A 52 -14.25 1.05 -22.66
N HIS A 53 -14.21 1.91 -21.64
CA HIS A 53 -15.29 2.84 -21.34
C HIS A 53 -15.04 4.22 -22.00
N GLY A 54 -15.72 4.48 -23.13
CA GLY A 54 -15.60 5.74 -23.87
C GLY A 54 -16.11 7.02 -23.18
N GLY A 55 -16.59 6.93 -21.93
CA GLY A 55 -17.02 8.11 -21.14
C GLY A 55 -15.87 8.81 -20.39
N LEU A 56 -14.65 8.27 -20.44
CA LEU A 56 -13.55 8.65 -19.55
C LEU A 56 -12.40 9.39 -20.25
N ASP A 57 -12.53 9.76 -21.52
CA ASP A 57 -11.44 10.40 -22.29
C ASP A 57 -10.92 11.70 -21.65
N HIS A 58 -11.76 12.38 -20.87
CA HIS A 58 -11.41 13.59 -20.14
C HIS A 58 -10.53 13.33 -18.89
N MET A 59 -10.43 12.09 -18.42
CA MET A 59 -9.72 11.70 -17.19
C MET A 59 -8.22 11.45 -17.42
N THR A 60 -7.57 12.30 -18.22
CA THR A 60 -6.18 12.14 -18.69
C THR A 60 -5.13 12.18 -17.58
N LYS A 61 -5.47 12.71 -16.40
CA LYS A 61 -4.59 12.69 -15.22
C LYS A 61 -4.37 11.28 -14.66
N PHE A 62 -5.22 10.32 -14.99
CA PHE A 62 -5.21 9.00 -14.38
C PHE A 62 -4.77 7.89 -15.33
N SER A 63 -4.91 8.09 -16.64
CA SER A 63 -4.58 7.09 -17.63
C SER A 63 -4.27 7.68 -19.00
N LYS A 64 -3.36 7.02 -19.72
CA LYS A 64 -3.07 7.15 -21.14
C LYS A 64 -3.83 6.05 -21.88
N SER A 65 -5.15 6.23 -22.02
CA SER A 65 -6.04 5.32 -22.76
C SER A 65 -5.98 3.85 -22.31
N GLY A 66 -5.80 3.62 -21.00
CA GLY A 66 -5.72 2.27 -20.44
C GLY A 66 -4.46 1.48 -20.82
N ASN A 67 -3.37 2.18 -21.17
CA ASN A 67 -2.10 1.55 -21.54
C ASN A 67 -1.18 1.25 -20.36
N GLU A 68 -1.60 1.59 -19.13
CA GLU A 68 -0.83 1.27 -17.93
C GLU A 68 -0.95 -0.21 -17.58
N VAL A 69 0.14 -0.75 -17.02
CA VAL A 69 0.20 -2.06 -16.39
C VAL A 69 0.27 -1.86 -14.89
N ALA A 70 -0.46 -2.66 -14.12
CA ALA A 70 -0.26 -2.73 -12.68
C ALA A 70 0.78 -3.81 -12.37
N PHE A 71 1.90 -3.39 -11.80
CA PHE A 71 2.99 -4.27 -11.41
C PHE A 71 2.91 -4.54 -9.90
N GLY A 72 3.01 -5.80 -9.50
CA GLY A 72 3.06 -6.19 -8.10
C GLY A 72 4.05 -7.33 -7.84
N THR A 73 4.54 -7.41 -6.61
CA THR A 73 5.50 -8.42 -6.20
C THR A 73 5.05 -9.16 -4.95
N ILE A 74 5.45 -10.41 -4.83
CA ILE A 74 5.20 -11.26 -3.66
C ILE A 74 6.37 -12.24 -3.46
N GLY A 75 6.63 -12.66 -2.21
CA GLY A 75 7.56 -13.76 -1.94
C GLY A 75 6.89 -15.13 -2.11
N ASP A 76 7.65 -16.17 -2.44
CA ASP A 76 7.15 -17.53 -2.66
C ASP A 76 6.31 -18.06 -1.49
N ALA A 77 6.78 -17.90 -0.25
CA ALA A 77 6.05 -18.39 0.91
C ALA A 77 4.69 -17.68 1.13
N SER A 78 4.59 -16.40 0.75
CA SER A 78 3.34 -15.64 0.85
C SER A 78 2.30 -16.05 -0.19
N THR A 79 2.69 -16.81 -1.23
CA THR A 79 1.73 -17.38 -2.20
C THR A 79 0.84 -18.49 -1.60
N SER A 80 1.19 -18.97 -0.40
CA SER A 80 0.37 -19.92 0.37
C SER A 80 -0.93 -19.30 0.90
N GLU A 81 -1.03 -17.97 0.94
CA GLU A 81 -2.21 -17.27 1.43
C GLU A 81 -3.39 -17.39 0.43
N GLY A 82 -4.59 -17.69 0.92
CA GLY A 82 -5.76 -17.92 0.05
C GLY A 82 -6.10 -16.74 -0.86
N ILE A 83 -5.89 -15.51 -0.38
CA ILE A 83 -6.13 -14.28 -1.15
C ILE A 83 -5.21 -14.11 -2.36
N PHE A 84 -4.04 -14.75 -2.36
CA PHE A 84 -3.19 -14.81 -3.56
C PHE A 84 -3.91 -15.59 -4.67
N TRP A 85 -4.43 -16.78 -4.35
CA TRP A 85 -5.13 -17.64 -5.30
C TRP A 85 -6.41 -17.00 -5.81
N GLU A 86 -7.16 -16.37 -4.90
CA GLU A 86 -8.34 -15.58 -5.25
C GLU A 86 -7.99 -14.45 -6.24
N SER A 87 -6.89 -13.73 -6.00
CA SER A 87 -6.44 -12.61 -6.84
C SER A 87 -5.94 -13.06 -8.21
N VAL A 88 -5.16 -14.13 -8.28
CA VAL A 88 -4.69 -14.70 -9.55
C VAL A 88 -5.87 -15.21 -10.37
N ASN A 89 -6.80 -15.94 -9.75
CA ASN A 89 -8.04 -16.35 -10.40
C ASN A 89 -8.83 -15.13 -10.87
N ALA A 90 -8.93 -14.09 -10.04
CA ALA A 90 -9.69 -12.91 -10.39
C ALA A 90 -9.14 -12.17 -11.59
N ALA A 91 -7.82 -11.95 -11.63
CA ALA A 91 -7.16 -11.35 -12.78
C ALA A 91 -7.30 -12.20 -14.05
N SER A 92 -7.21 -13.54 -13.92
CA SER A 92 -7.43 -14.47 -15.03
C SER A 92 -8.86 -14.41 -15.56
N VAL A 93 -9.88 -14.30 -14.71
CA VAL A 93 -11.27 -14.14 -15.17
C VAL A 93 -11.46 -12.76 -15.81
N LEU A 94 -10.94 -11.71 -15.17
CA LEU A 94 -11.13 -10.34 -15.62
C LEU A 94 -10.34 -10.00 -16.88
N GLN A 95 -9.27 -10.73 -17.19
CA GLN A 95 -8.33 -10.43 -18.29
C GLN A 95 -7.92 -8.96 -18.25
N VAL A 96 -7.02 -8.63 -17.33
CA VAL A 96 -6.53 -7.27 -17.03
C VAL A 96 -4.99 -7.20 -17.15
N PRO A 97 -4.41 -6.02 -17.43
CA PRO A 97 -2.96 -5.83 -17.58
C PRO A 97 -2.22 -5.83 -16.23
N MET A 98 -2.21 -7.00 -15.57
CA MET A 98 -1.55 -7.24 -14.29
C MET A 98 -0.24 -8.01 -14.53
N VAL A 99 0.89 -7.48 -14.08
CA VAL A 99 2.18 -8.18 -14.06
C VAL A 99 2.55 -8.48 -12.62
N LEU A 100 2.61 -9.77 -12.30
CA LEU A 100 2.93 -10.26 -10.97
C LEU A 100 4.30 -10.94 -10.98
N SER A 101 5.22 -10.49 -10.12
CA SER A 101 6.51 -11.17 -9.90
C SER A 101 6.52 -11.90 -8.57
N VAL A 102 6.84 -13.20 -8.61
CA VAL A 102 7.08 -14.01 -7.42
C VAL A 102 8.59 -14.19 -7.22
N TRP A 103 9.10 -13.75 -6.09
CA TRP A 103 10.50 -13.94 -5.69
C TRP A 103 10.63 -15.22 -4.88
N ASP A 104 11.21 -16.28 -5.46
CA ASP A 104 11.38 -17.59 -4.82
C ASP A 104 12.82 -17.76 -4.33
N ASP A 105 13.02 -17.49 -3.03
CA ASP A 105 14.30 -17.75 -2.34
C ASP A 105 14.35 -19.15 -1.69
N GLY A 106 13.23 -19.88 -1.77
CA GLY A 106 13.00 -21.22 -1.23
C GLY A 106 12.55 -21.26 0.22
N TYR A 107 12.37 -20.13 0.91
CA TYR A 107 12.13 -20.06 2.35
C TYR A 107 11.13 -18.98 2.77
N GLY A 108 10.10 -19.40 3.52
CA GLY A 108 9.29 -18.51 4.35
C GLY A 108 9.87 -18.40 5.75
N ILE A 109 10.54 -17.28 6.06
CA ILE A 109 11.24 -17.07 7.33
C ILE A 109 12.33 -18.14 7.55
N SER A 110 12.03 -19.21 8.28
CA SER A 110 12.92 -20.35 8.52
C SER A 110 12.35 -21.66 7.96
N VAL A 111 11.22 -21.59 7.27
CA VAL A 111 10.44 -22.74 6.80
C VAL A 111 10.67 -22.93 5.30
N PRO A 112 11.24 -24.06 4.85
CA PRO A 112 11.47 -24.29 3.43
C PRO A 112 10.15 -24.49 2.65
N LYS A 113 10.18 -24.16 1.36
CA LYS A 113 9.00 -24.17 0.48
C LYS A 113 8.25 -25.50 0.34
N LYS A 114 8.87 -26.64 0.70
CA LYS A 114 8.18 -27.94 0.84
C LYS A 114 7.02 -27.97 1.81
N TYR A 115 6.95 -27.01 2.73
CA TYR A 115 5.80 -26.83 3.64
C TYR A 115 4.88 -25.69 3.24
N GLN A 116 5.22 -24.93 2.19
CA GLN A 116 4.51 -23.72 1.79
C GLN A 116 3.62 -24.00 0.57
N THR A 117 4.22 -24.51 -0.51
CA THR A 117 3.56 -24.59 -1.81
C THR A 117 3.60 -26.00 -2.37
N THR A 118 2.48 -26.47 -2.91
CA THR A 118 2.39 -27.74 -3.63
C THR A 118 3.47 -27.81 -4.72
N LYS A 119 4.13 -28.97 -4.85
CA LYS A 119 5.28 -29.20 -5.76
C LYS A 119 6.49 -28.29 -5.53
N GLU A 120 6.57 -27.57 -4.42
CA GLU A 120 7.68 -26.64 -4.13
C GLU A 120 7.87 -25.57 -5.23
N SER A 121 6.81 -25.22 -5.95
CA SER A 121 6.88 -24.24 -7.03
C SER A 121 5.51 -23.68 -7.36
N ILE A 122 5.35 -22.36 -7.23
CA ILE A 122 4.06 -21.72 -7.49
C ILE A 122 3.66 -21.82 -8.96
N SER A 123 4.61 -21.72 -9.90
CA SER A 123 4.32 -21.90 -11.32
C SER A 123 3.87 -23.32 -11.65
N GLU A 124 4.43 -24.34 -11.00
CA GLU A 124 3.99 -25.73 -11.22
C GLU A 124 2.62 -26.01 -10.60
N ALA A 125 2.32 -25.38 -9.45
CA ALA A 125 1.03 -25.46 -8.80
C ALA A 125 -0.06 -24.74 -9.62
N LEU A 126 0.28 -23.58 -10.23
CA LEU A 126 -0.59 -22.78 -11.10
C LEU A 126 -0.62 -23.23 -12.56
N SER A 127 -0.01 -24.35 -12.93
CA SER A 127 0.03 -24.81 -14.34
C SER A 127 -1.36 -24.91 -15.00
N GLY A 128 -2.41 -25.22 -14.25
CA GLY A 128 -3.79 -25.22 -14.76
C GLY A 128 -4.39 -23.84 -15.06
N PHE A 129 -3.74 -22.76 -14.63
CA PHE A 129 -4.12 -21.38 -14.88
C PHE A 129 -3.37 -20.78 -16.09
N ASP A 130 -2.39 -21.48 -16.66
CA ASP A 130 -1.58 -20.93 -17.74
C ASP A 130 -2.45 -20.57 -18.94
N PHE A 131 -2.22 -19.37 -19.48
CA PHE A 131 -3.00 -18.84 -20.58
C PHE A 131 -2.87 -19.71 -21.85
N GLN A 132 -4.02 -20.07 -22.42
CA GLN A 132 -4.14 -20.75 -23.71
C GLN A 132 -4.94 -19.89 -24.67
N GLU A 133 -4.51 -19.81 -25.92
CA GLU A 133 -5.25 -19.09 -26.97
C GLU A 133 -6.67 -19.66 -27.11
N GLY A 134 -7.68 -18.78 -27.14
CA GLY A 134 -9.10 -19.18 -27.15
C GLY A 134 -9.69 -19.49 -25.77
N SER A 135 -8.91 -19.38 -24.69
CA SER A 135 -9.37 -19.46 -23.29
C SER A 135 -8.89 -18.23 -22.50
N ASN A 136 -9.29 -18.12 -21.24
CA ASN A 136 -8.71 -17.19 -20.29
C ASN A 136 -7.58 -17.87 -19.47
N GLY A 137 -6.84 -17.07 -18.71
CA GLY A 137 -5.74 -17.54 -17.86
C GLY A 137 -4.75 -16.43 -17.54
N VAL A 138 -3.62 -16.83 -16.95
CA VAL A 138 -2.45 -15.99 -16.67
C VAL A 138 -1.26 -16.56 -17.42
N LYS A 139 -0.52 -15.72 -18.16
CA LYS A 139 0.67 -16.19 -18.86
C LYS A 139 1.82 -16.38 -17.88
N ILE A 140 2.33 -17.60 -17.74
CA ILE A 140 3.38 -17.93 -16.77
C ILE A 140 4.76 -17.92 -17.44
N TYR A 141 5.69 -17.18 -16.84
CA TYR A 141 7.09 -17.13 -17.18
C TYR A 141 7.92 -17.66 -16.00
N LYS A 142 9.03 -18.33 -16.30
CA LYS A 142 10.01 -18.80 -15.30
C LYS A 142 11.38 -18.25 -15.66
N VAL A 143 12.12 -17.75 -14.68
CA VAL A 143 13.45 -17.17 -14.87
C VAL A 143 14.28 -17.32 -13.60
N LYS A 144 15.60 -17.42 -13.72
CA LYS A 144 16.50 -17.49 -12.57
C LYS A 144 16.88 -16.09 -12.10
N GLY A 145 16.84 -15.86 -10.79
CA GLY A 145 17.11 -14.55 -10.18
C GLY A 145 18.52 -14.00 -10.41
N TRP A 146 19.50 -14.89 -10.63
CA TRP A 146 20.88 -14.51 -10.88
C TRP A 146 21.22 -14.34 -12.37
N ASP A 147 20.30 -14.70 -13.29
CA ASP A 147 20.49 -14.60 -14.73
C ASP A 147 19.96 -13.25 -15.24
N TYR A 148 20.76 -12.19 -15.07
CA TYR A 148 20.39 -10.82 -15.40
C TYR A 148 19.93 -10.63 -16.86
N PRO A 149 20.62 -11.16 -17.89
CA PRO A 149 20.16 -11.03 -19.27
C PRO A 149 18.77 -11.62 -19.50
N GLN A 150 18.50 -12.81 -18.95
CA GLN A 150 17.18 -13.44 -19.08
C GLN A 150 16.11 -12.71 -18.28
N LEU A 151 16.43 -12.13 -17.13
CA LEU A 151 15.51 -11.27 -16.39
C LEU A 151 15.06 -10.08 -17.25
N ILE A 152 15.98 -9.39 -17.93
CA ILE A 152 15.62 -8.28 -18.82
C ILE A 152 14.67 -8.75 -19.93
N ALA A 153 15.02 -9.84 -20.63
CA ALA A 153 14.22 -10.36 -21.74
C ALA A 153 12.82 -10.81 -21.30
N VAL A 154 12.71 -11.55 -20.18
CA VAL A 154 11.44 -12.07 -19.68
C VAL A 154 10.53 -10.95 -19.18
N TYR A 155 11.06 -9.97 -18.45
CA TYR A 155 10.25 -8.85 -17.97
C TYR A 155 9.77 -7.96 -19.11
N GLU A 156 10.61 -7.69 -20.11
CA GLU A 156 10.21 -6.94 -21.30
C GLU A 156 9.08 -7.66 -22.05
N GLN A 157 9.23 -8.97 -22.25
CA GLN A 157 8.21 -9.79 -22.91
C GLN A 157 6.89 -9.82 -22.12
N ALA A 158 6.95 -10.10 -20.82
CA ALA A 158 5.76 -10.23 -19.97
C ALA A 158 4.99 -8.90 -19.87
N VAL A 159 5.69 -7.79 -19.64
CA VAL A 159 5.06 -6.46 -19.55
C VAL A 159 4.44 -6.06 -20.89
N SER A 160 5.13 -6.29 -21.99
CA SER A 160 4.61 -5.97 -23.33
C SER A 160 3.37 -6.80 -23.65
N PHE A 161 3.41 -8.11 -23.42
CA PHE A 161 2.28 -9.02 -23.61
C PHE A 161 1.07 -8.59 -22.77
N SER A 162 1.29 -8.31 -21.48
CA SER A 162 0.21 -7.90 -20.57
C SER A 162 -0.44 -6.59 -21.01
N ARG A 163 0.38 -5.62 -21.42
CA ARG A 163 -0.07 -4.30 -21.88
C ARG A 163 -0.87 -4.37 -23.17
N GLU A 164 -0.37 -5.11 -24.15
CA GLU A 164 -0.98 -5.21 -25.46
C GLU A 164 -2.31 -5.96 -25.38
N HIS A 165 -2.30 -7.16 -24.80
CA HIS A 165 -3.45 -8.06 -24.84
C HIS A 165 -4.42 -7.89 -23.66
N HIS A 166 -4.04 -7.13 -22.62
CA HIS A 166 -4.79 -7.07 -21.35
C HIS A 166 -4.98 -8.47 -20.76
N ILE A 167 -3.90 -9.25 -20.71
CA ILE A 167 -3.88 -10.58 -20.11
C ILE A 167 -2.89 -10.53 -18.93
N PRO A 168 -3.24 -11.08 -17.75
CA PRO A 168 -2.31 -11.06 -16.64
C PRO A 168 -1.10 -11.95 -16.94
N THR A 169 0.06 -11.60 -16.38
CA THR A 169 1.27 -12.40 -16.47
C THR A 169 1.84 -12.64 -15.08
N LEU A 170 2.37 -13.84 -14.86
CA LEU A 170 3.11 -14.20 -13.66
C LEU A 170 4.56 -14.53 -14.04
N ILE A 171 5.52 -13.86 -13.41
CA ILE A 171 6.95 -14.13 -13.56
C ILE A 171 7.41 -14.81 -12.27
N HIS A 172 7.70 -16.11 -12.36
CA HIS A 172 8.26 -16.88 -11.25
C HIS A 172 9.79 -16.77 -11.32
N VAL A 173 10.34 -15.91 -10.44
CA VAL A 173 11.79 -15.70 -10.32
C VAL A 173 12.34 -16.73 -9.35
N GLU A 174 12.82 -17.84 -9.89
CA GLU A 174 13.37 -18.97 -9.15
C GLU A 174 14.83 -18.69 -8.74
N GLU A 175 15.33 -19.45 -7.77
CA GLU A 175 16.74 -19.40 -7.38
C GLU A 175 17.16 -17.99 -6.90
N MET A 176 16.29 -17.30 -6.16
CA MET A 176 16.70 -16.09 -5.44
C MET A 176 17.59 -16.46 -4.25
N THR A 177 18.56 -15.59 -3.95
CA THR A 177 19.40 -15.70 -2.76
C THR A 177 18.83 -14.82 -1.65
N GLN A 178 19.06 -15.25 -0.40
CA GLN A 178 18.72 -14.47 0.79
C GLN A 178 20.01 -14.36 1.63
N PRO A 179 20.88 -13.38 1.32
CA PRO A 179 22.23 -13.27 1.87
C PRO A 179 22.26 -12.87 3.35
N GLN A 180 21.13 -12.44 3.91
CA GLN A 180 20.93 -12.23 5.34
C GLN A 180 19.83 -13.17 5.85
N GLY A 181 19.60 -13.23 7.16
CA GLY A 181 18.40 -13.88 7.67
C GLY A 181 17.13 -13.11 7.31
N HIS A 182 15.96 -13.73 7.54
CA HIS A 182 14.64 -13.09 7.33
C HIS A 182 14.53 -11.70 7.96
N SER A 183 15.16 -11.50 9.12
CA SER A 183 15.38 -10.18 9.71
C SER A 183 16.85 -9.99 10.01
N THR A 184 17.27 -8.73 10.15
CA THR A 184 18.64 -8.37 10.56
C THR A 184 19.01 -8.90 11.94
N SER A 185 18.03 -9.32 12.76
CA SER A 185 18.23 -9.96 14.07
C SER A 185 18.32 -11.50 14.02
N GLY A 186 17.90 -12.15 12.93
CA GLY A 186 17.89 -13.59 12.79
C GLY A 186 19.07 -14.10 11.96
N SER A 187 19.73 -15.18 12.40
CA SER A 187 20.74 -15.87 11.57
C SER A 187 20.09 -17.03 10.81
N HIS A 188 20.20 -16.99 9.47
CA HIS A 188 19.74 -18.08 8.61
C HIS A 188 20.58 -19.37 8.73
N GLU A 189 21.78 -19.28 9.33
CA GLU A 189 22.71 -20.40 9.48
C GLU A 189 22.16 -21.45 10.44
N ARG A 190 21.15 -21.08 11.23
CA ARG A 190 20.48 -21.98 12.18
C ARG A 190 19.57 -23.01 11.51
N TYR A 191 19.17 -22.78 10.26
CA TYR A 191 18.20 -23.63 9.56
C TYR A 191 18.51 -23.89 8.08
N LYS A 192 19.41 -23.12 7.44
CA LYS A 192 19.91 -23.43 6.09
C LYS A 192 21.13 -24.33 6.18
N SER A 193 21.22 -25.31 5.27
CA SER A 193 22.39 -26.19 5.19
C SER A 193 23.63 -25.44 4.69
N LYS A 194 24.82 -25.97 4.97
CA LYS A 194 26.08 -25.36 4.49
C LYS A 194 26.14 -25.33 2.96
N GLU A 195 25.59 -26.34 2.30
CA GLU A 195 25.51 -26.44 0.84
C GLU A 195 24.61 -25.34 0.27
N ARG A 196 23.46 -25.06 0.91
CA ARG A 196 22.57 -23.97 0.51
C ARG A 196 23.24 -22.60 0.67
N LEU A 197 23.98 -22.41 1.76
CA LEU A 197 24.70 -21.15 2.01
C LEU A 197 25.84 -20.94 1.01
N ALA A 198 26.63 -21.98 0.72
CA ALA A 198 27.69 -21.93 -0.29
C ALA A 198 27.13 -21.64 -1.69
N TRP A 199 26.01 -22.28 -2.06
CA TRP A 199 25.32 -21.97 -3.30
C TRP A 199 24.85 -20.50 -3.35
N ALA A 200 24.30 -19.98 -2.25
CA ALA A 200 23.80 -18.60 -2.22
C ALA A 200 24.92 -17.56 -2.33
N GLU A 201 26.12 -17.86 -1.82
CA GLU A 201 27.32 -17.03 -2.00
C GLU A 201 27.80 -17.06 -3.46
N GLU A 202 27.84 -18.25 -4.07
CA GLU A 202 28.26 -18.41 -5.47
C GLU A 202 27.30 -17.72 -6.44
N PHE A 203 25.99 -17.87 -6.22
CA PHE A 203 24.91 -17.37 -7.07
C PHE A 203 24.29 -16.06 -6.57
N ASP A 204 24.99 -15.33 -5.70
CA ASP A 204 24.58 -13.99 -5.31
C ASP A 204 24.36 -13.11 -6.55
N CYS A 205 23.18 -12.49 -6.64
CA CYS A 205 22.76 -11.81 -7.86
C CYS A 205 23.66 -10.61 -8.20
N ILE A 206 24.25 -9.94 -7.21
CA ILE A 206 25.18 -8.82 -7.42
C ILE A 206 26.51 -9.37 -7.95
N ASN A 207 27.00 -10.48 -7.41
CA ASN A 207 28.21 -11.14 -7.89
C ASN A 207 28.04 -11.68 -9.32
N GLN A 208 26.89 -12.27 -9.64
CA GLN A 208 26.58 -12.80 -10.97
C GLN A 208 26.42 -11.68 -11.99
N LEU A 209 25.79 -10.56 -11.62
CA LEU A 209 25.76 -9.35 -12.43
C LEU A 209 27.17 -8.79 -12.70
N ALA A 210 28.03 -8.75 -11.67
CA ALA A 210 29.42 -8.29 -11.83
C ALA A 210 30.24 -9.18 -12.79
N LYS A 211 30.03 -10.51 -12.75
CA LYS A 211 30.62 -11.45 -13.72
C LYS A 211 30.13 -11.15 -15.13
N PHE A 212 28.82 -10.97 -15.31
CA PHE A 212 28.23 -10.66 -16.60
C PHE A 212 28.77 -9.34 -17.19
N ILE A 213 28.74 -8.25 -16.43
CA ILE A 213 29.23 -6.93 -16.87
C ILE A 213 30.72 -6.99 -17.26
N THR A 214 31.54 -7.68 -16.47
CA THR A 214 32.97 -7.86 -16.79
C THR A 214 33.15 -8.69 -18.07
N MET A 215 32.38 -9.76 -18.24
CA MET A 215 32.44 -10.63 -19.42
C MET A 215 32.06 -9.88 -20.70
N GLU A 216 31.04 -9.02 -20.65
CA GLU A 216 30.64 -8.16 -21.77
C GLU A 216 31.61 -7.00 -22.03
N GLY A 217 32.64 -6.83 -21.19
CA GLY A 217 33.60 -5.72 -21.30
C GLY A 217 33.00 -4.36 -20.95
N ALA A 218 31.88 -4.34 -20.24
CA ALA A 218 31.17 -3.11 -19.87
C ALA A 218 31.77 -2.41 -18.63
N ALA A 219 32.53 -3.12 -17.79
CA ALA A 219 33.32 -2.54 -16.70
C ALA A 219 34.51 -3.44 -16.34
N THR A 220 35.58 -2.87 -15.76
CA THR A 220 36.68 -3.63 -15.15
C THR A 220 36.42 -3.92 -13.67
N GLN A 221 37.20 -4.84 -13.09
CA GLN A 221 37.11 -5.16 -11.67
C GLN A 221 37.40 -3.93 -10.79
N GLU A 222 38.36 -3.09 -11.18
CA GLU A 222 38.71 -1.86 -10.48
C GLU A 222 37.55 -0.85 -10.48
N GLU A 223 36.82 -0.72 -11.60
CA GLU A 223 35.64 0.14 -11.72
C GLU A 223 34.51 -0.36 -10.82
N LEU A 224 34.24 -1.66 -10.81
CA LEU A 224 33.22 -2.27 -9.95
C LEU A 224 33.54 -2.07 -8.46
N ASP A 225 34.80 -2.20 -8.07
CA ASP A 225 35.22 -1.98 -6.68
C ASP A 225 35.16 -0.50 -6.29
N ALA A 226 35.44 0.41 -7.23
CA ALA A 226 35.23 1.84 -7.04
C ALA A 226 33.74 2.15 -6.80
N ILE A 227 32.83 1.60 -7.62
CA ILE A 227 31.38 1.75 -7.46
C ILE A 227 30.93 1.23 -6.09
N ARG A 228 31.37 0.04 -5.67
CA ARG A 228 31.03 -0.52 -4.35
C ARG A 228 31.48 0.39 -3.20
N LYS A 229 32.68 0.95 -3.30
CA LYS A 229 33.23 1.88 -2.29
C LYS A 229 32.44 3.19 -2.25
N GLU A 230 32.06 3.72 -3.41
CA GLU A 230 31.24 4.91 -3.53
C GLU A 230 29.85 4.71 -2.94
N VAL A 231 29.14 3.65 -3.34
CA VAL A 231 27.81 3.31 -2.81
C VAL A 231 27.85 3.13 -1.29
N LYS A 232 28.87 2.45 -0.75
CA LYS A 232 29.02 2.29 0.71
C LYS A 232 29.23 3.63 1.43
N LYS A 233 29.94 4.57 0.81
CA LYS A 233 30.12 5.92 1.34
C LYS A 233 28.81 6.70 1.29
N ASP A 234 28.09 6.63 0.16
CA ASP A 234 26.82 7.31 -0.01
C ASP A 234 25.76 6.80 0.98
N VAL A 235 25.55 5.49 1.08
CA VAL A 235 24.62 4.89 2.06
C VAL A 235 24.91 5.35 3.50
N ARG A 236 26.18 5.44 3.90
CA ARG A 236 26.56 5.95 5.23
C ARG A 236 26.26 7.44 5.39
N ASN A 237 26.42 8.23 4.34
CA ASN A 237 26.08 9.66 4.37
C ASN A 237 24.58 9.85 4.45
N GLN A 238 23.80 9.09 3.66
CA GLN A 238 22.33 9.12 3.71
C GLN A 238 21.81 8.66 5.08
N GLN A 239 22.40 7.61 5.67
CA GLN A 239 22.05 7.16 7.03
C GLN A 239 22.24 8.30 8.05
N LYS A 240 23.36 9.03 7.99
CA LYS A 240 23.64 10.15 8.89
C LYS A 240 22.69 11.32 8.64
N ALA A 241 22.41 11.64 7.39
CA ALA A 241 21.49 12.71 7.01
C ALA A 241 20.07 12.41 7.49
N ALA A 242 19.56 11.20 7.24
CA ALA A 242 18.25 10.77 7.69
C ALA A 242 18.14 10.76 9.22
N TRP A 243 19.17 10.30 9.93
CA TRP A 243 19.19 10.36 11.40
C TRP A 243 19.20 11.81 11.91
N ALA A 244 20.01 12.68 11.31
CA ALA A 244 20.08 14.09 11.69
C ALA A 244 18.75 14.81 11.45
N ASP A 245 18.07 14.54 10.33
CA ASP A 245 16.76 15.11 10.00
C ASP A 245 15.67 14.64 10.98
N PHE A 246 15.60 13.33 11.23
CA PHE A 246 14.69 12.75 12.22
C PHE A 246 14.91 13.34 13.62
N ARG A 247 16.18 13.53 14.01
CA ARG A 247 16.56 14.05 15.33
C ARG A 247 16.41 15.57 15.46
N GLY A 248 16.62 16.35 14.40
CA GLY A 248 16.74 17.80 14.48
C GLY A 248 15.56 18.49 15.17
N GLN A 249 14.32 18.14 14.79
CA GLN A 249 13.13 18.68 15.44
C GLN A 249 12.98 18.18 16.88
N LEU A 250 13.27 16.90 17.14
CA LEU A 250 13.14 16.29 18.47
C LEU A 250 14.15 16.87 19.46
N ASP A 251 15.39 17.08 19.03
CA ASP A 251 16.45 17.67 19.86
C ASP A 251 16.13 19.14 20.16
N THR A 252 15.61 19.90 19.18
CA THR A 252 15.15 21.28 19.39
C THR A 252 14.00 21.34 20.41
N GLU A 253 12.95 20.53 20.23
CA GLU A 253 11.81 20.44 21.16
C GLU A 253 12.28 19.99 22.56
N ARG A 254 13.24 19.04 22.65
CA ARG A 254 13.83 18.59 23.91
C ARG A 254 14.53 19.75 24.62
N ASP A 255 15.42 20.46 23.94
CA ASP A 255 16.26 21.48 24.55
C ASP A 255 15.43 22.68 25.01
N GLU A 256 14.40 23.06 24.26
CA GLU A 256 13.41 24.05 24.66
C GLU A 256 12.73 23.64 25.98
N VAL A 257 12.16 22.43 26.04
CA VAL A 257 11.45 21.94 27.23
C VAL A 257 12.39 21.77 28.43
N VAL A 258 13.61 21.29 28.22
CA VAL A 258 14.64 21.23 29.28
C VAL A 258 14.90 22.62 29.85
N GLY A 259 15.02 23.64 29.00
CA GLY A 259 15.17 25.04 29.42
C GLY A 259 13.97 25.52 30.25
N MET A 260 12.75 25.27 29.78
CA MET A 260 11.51 25.66 30.48
C MET A 260 11.36 24.96 31.84
N ILE A 261 11.68 23.66 31.92
CA ILE A 261 11.63 22.90 33.18
C ILE A 261 12.68 23.43 34.18
N ARG A 262 13.89 23.76 33.73
CA ARG A 262 14.93 24.37 34.59
C ARG A 262 14.53 25.76 35.10
N ALA A 263 13.89 26.57 34.26
CA ALA A 263 13.36 27.87 34.66
C ALA A 263 12.28 27.70 35.75
N LEU A 264 11.31 26.80 35.54
CA LEU A 264 10.29 26.48 36.53
C LEU A 264 10.90 25.95 37.84
N ALA A 265 11.91 25.09 37.75
CA ALA A 265 12.58 24.57 38.95
C ALA A 265 13.22 25.68 39.79
N SER A 266 13.68 26.76 39.16
CA SER A 266 14.32 27.88 39.86
C SER A 266 13.34 28.74 40.66
N SER A 267 12.05 28.73 40.30
CA SER A 267 10.97 29.46 40.98
C SER A 267 10.04 28.58 41.84
N SER A 268 10.30 27.28 41.91
CA SER A 268 9.41 26.29 42.55
C SER A 268 9.90 25.81 43.92
N GLU A 269 8.98 25.57 44.85
CA GLU A 269 9.26 24.90 46.13
C GLU A 269 9.66 23.43 45.93
N ASN A 270 9.27 22.82 44.81
CA ASN A 270 9.55 21.44 44.45
C ASN A 270 10.82 21.28 43.58
N LYS A 271 11.73 22.27 43.62
CA LYS A 271 12.94 22.37 42.80
C LYS A 271 13.68 21.04 42.58
N PRO A 272 14.05 20.24 43.61
CA PRO A 272 14.84 19.01 43.39
C PRO A 272 14.13 17.98 42.51
N PHE A 273 12.80 17.90 42.60
CA PHE A 273 12.01 16.98 41.79
C PHE A 273 11.86 17.47 40.35
N ILE A 274 11.76 18.78 40.15
CA ILE A 274 11.62 19.39 38.82
C ILE A 274 12.98 19.38 38.08
N GLU A 275 14.08 19.72 38.75
CA GLU A 275 15.42 19.66 38.16
C GLU A 275 15.78 18.24 37.70
N LYS A 276 15.38 17.22 38.46
CA LYS A 276 15.57 15.82 38.07
C LYS A 276 14.89 15.51 36.73
N LEU A 277 13.69 16.01 36.48
CA LEU A 277 12.99 15.79 35.21
C LEU A 277 13.74 16.41 34.02
N ALA A 278 14.30 17.60 34.19
CA ALA A 278 15.12 18.24 33.15
C ALA A 278 16.43 17.47 32.92
N HIS A 279 17.08 17.01 33.99
CA HIS A 279 18.29 16.20 33.89
C HIS A 279 18.02 14.89 33.15
N ASP A 280 16.99 14.13 33.57
CA ASP A 280 16.66 12.84 32.98
C ASP A 280 16.26 12.99 31.50
N LEU A 281 15.54 14.04 31.14
CA LEU A 281 15.19 14.34 29.75
C LEU A 281 16.43 14.71 28.91
N ALA A 282 17.33 15.53 29.44
CA ALA A 282 18.56 15.93 28.74
C ALA A 282 19.56 14.78 28.57
N ALA A 283 19.58 13.83 29.50
CA ALA A 283 20.46 12.67 29.46
C ALA A 283 19.96 11.55 28.52
N ASN A 284 18.72 11.63 28.05
CA ASN A 284 18.15 10.62 27.15
C ASN A 284 18.63 10.82 25.70
N ALA A 285 19.55 9.95 25.26
CA ALA A 285 20.08 9.96 23.89
C ALA A 285 19.00 9.65 22.83
N ASP A 286 18.01 8.82 23.17
CA ASP A 286 16.98 8.31 22.26
C ASP A 286 15.62 8.96 22.51
N VAL A 287 15.61 10.25 22.87
CA VAL A 287 14.37 10.98 23.18
C VAL A 287 13.35 10.92 22.03
N ILE A 288 12.10 10.64 22.35
CA ILE A 288 10.95 10.79 21.45
C ILE A 288 9.94 11.79 22.01
N ARG A 289 8.98 12.26 21.20
CA ARG A 289 7.97 13.25 21.63
C ARG A 289 7.19 12.83 22.86
N LYS A 290 6.91 11.53 23.02
CA LYS A 290 6.30 10.99 24.23
C LYS A 290 7.08 11.36 25.49
N ASP A 291 8.40 11.26 25.46
CA ASP A 291 9.27 11.54 26.61
C ASP A 291 9.25 13.03 26.95
N ILE A 292 9.35 13.89 25.92
CA ILE A 292 9.31 15.35 26.06
C ILE A 292 8.00 15.79 26.71
N LEU A 293 6.86 15.36 26.15
CA LEU A 293 5.53 15.70 26.68
C LEU A 293 5.31 15.14 28.10
N THR A 294 5.83 13.93 28.37
CA THR A 294 5.73 13.32 29.70
C THR A 294 6.51 14.13 30.73
N ALA A 295 7.72 14.57 30.40
CA ALA A 295 8.54 15.41 31.28
C ALA A 295 7.86 16.76 31.55
N ALA A 296 7.37 17.44 30.51
CA ALA A 296 6.64 18.70 30.64
C ALA A 296 5.39 18.56 31.55
N LYS A 297 4.55 17.55 31.30
CA LYS A 297 3.37 17.26 32.14
C LYS A 297 3.73 16.99 33.59
N LYS A 298 4.79 16.19 33.82
CA LYS A 298 5.26 15.87 35.19
C LYS A 298 5.76 17.13 35.90
N ALA A 299 6.51 18.01 35.23
CA ALA A 299 7.02 19.25 35.80
C ALA A 299 5.87 20.19 36.20
N VAL A 300 4.88 20.39 35.33
CA VAL A 300 3.66 21.17 35.65
C VAL A 300 2.91 20.57 36.84
N ARG A 301 2.83 19.23 36.93
CA ARG A 301 2.17 18.53 38.04
C ARG A 301 2.88 18.71 39.38
N GLN A 302 4.22 18.79 39.38
CA GLN A 302 4.98 19.10 40.60
C GLN A 302 4.68 20.52 41.07
N ALA A 303 4.57 21.48 40.16
CA ALA A 303 4.23 22.88 40.48
C ALA A 303 2.71 23.15 40.60
N ARG A 304 1.85 22.14 40.83
CA ARG A 304 0.38 22.30 40.69
C ARG A 304 -0.24 23.38 41.59
N GLY A 305 0.34 23.63 42.77
CA GLY A 305 -0.12 24.66 43.72
C GLY A 305 0.56 26.02 43.57
N GLU A 306 1.48 26.16 42.63
CA GLU A 306 2.30 27.35 42.46
C GLU A 306 1.74 28.24 41.34
N ASP A 307 1.87 29.56 41.48
CA ASP A 307 1.55 30.52 40.43
C ASP A 307 2.83 31.24 40.01
N SER A 308 3.33 30.90 38.83
CA SER A 308 4.57 31.46 38.28
C SER A 308 4.47 31.66 36.78
N ALA A 309 5.24 32.64 36.28
CA ALA A 309 5.33 32.90 34.86
C ALA A 309 5.91 31.69 34.11
N GLU A 310 6.86 30.97 34.71
CA GLU A 310 7.50 29.79 34.14
C GLU A 310 6.52 28.62 34.01
N LYS A 311 5.69 28.39 35.03
CA LYS A 311 4.63 27.37 34.97
C LYS A 311 3.63 27.70 33.87
N THR A 312 3.19 28.95 33.80
CA THR A 312 2.25 29.43 32.78
C THR A 312 2.82 29.25 31.37
N ALA A 313 4.11 29.55 31.18
CA ALA A 313 4.80 29.34 29.91
C ALA A 313 4.83 27.85 29.53
N LEU A 314 5.21 26.96 30.46
CA LEU A 314 5.28 25.51 30.18
C LEU A 314 3.91 24.91 29.88
N VAL A 315 2.85 25.37 30.57
CA VAL A 315 1.46 24.97 30.26
C VAL A 315 1.05 25.45 28.86
N ARG A 316 1.41 26.68 28.47
CA ARG A 316 1.13 27.20 27.12
C ARG A 316 1.85 26.39 26.05
N TRP A 317 3.14 26.12 26.25
CA TRP A 317 3.91 25.27 25.33
C TRP A 317 3.28 23.88 25.20
N PHE A 318 2.84 23.28 26.32
CA PHE A 318 2.18 21.98 26.29
C PHE A 318 0.88 22.00 25.47
N LYS A 319 0.05 23.03 25.63
CA LYS A 319 -1.19 23.19 24.84
C LYS A 319 -0.91 23.35 23.34
N ASN A 320 0.03 24.21 22.98
CA ASN A 320 0.42 24.40 21.57
C ASN A 320 0.98 23.10 20.98
N SER A 321 1.76 22.36 21.75
CA SER A 321 2.27 21.05 21.33
C SER A 321 1.17 20.01 21.15
N ASP A 322 0.10 20.05 21.97
CA ASP A 322 -1.05 19.16 21.83
C ASP A 322 -1.79 19.40 20.50
N GLU A 323 -1.99 20.66 20.12
CA GLU A 323 -2.56 21.05 18.82
C GLU A 323 -1.69 20.57 17.65
N LEU A 324 -0.38 20.81 17.70
CA LEU A 324 0.55 20.32 16.67
C LEU A 324 0.57 18.78 16.59
N ASN A 325 0.45 18.09 17.72
CA ASN A 325 0.44 16.64 17.77
C ASN A 325 -0.88 16.05 17.28
N HIS A 326 -2.00 16.76 17.43
CA HIS A 326 -3.25 16.38 16.76
C HIS A 326 -3.04 16.31 15.25
N ASP A 327 -2.42 17.32 14.63
CA ASP A 327 -2.12 17.30 13.20
C ASP A 327 -1.13 16.20 12.81
N ARG A 328 -0.10 15.96 13.64
CA ARG A 328 0.95 14.96 13.37
C ARG A 328 0.45 13.51 13.46
N TYR A 329 -0.46 13.21 14.39
CA TYR A 329 -0.82 11.83 14.74
C TYR A 329 -2.30 11.49 14.54
N SER A 330 -3.16 12.48 14.40
CA SER A 330 -4.61 12.32 14.27
C SER A 330 -5.21 13.09 13.09
N GLY A 331 -4.38 13.80 12.32
CA GLY A 331 -4.78 14.41 11.06
C GLY A 331 -5.21 13.35 10.03
N TRP A 332 -6.03 13.76 9.07
CA TRP A 332 -6.37 13.00 7.86
C TRP A 332 -7.17 11.69 8.03
N LEU A 333 -7.69 11.38 9.24
CA LEU A 333 -8.66 10.28 9.43
C LEU A 333 -9.90 10.47 8.53
N TYR A 334 -10.32 11.72 8.35
CA TYR A 334 -11.34 12.11 7.37
C TYR A 334 -10.73 13.05 6.33
N SER A 335 -11.32 13.06 5.13
CA SER A 335 -10.93 14.01 4.09
C SER A 335 -10.99 15.44 4.62
N GLN A 336 -9.90 16.19 4.43
CA GLN A 336 -9.81 17.62 4.76
C GLN A 336 -10.09 18.51 3.55
N SER A 337 -10.39 17.94 2.39
CA SER A 337 -10.72 18.69 1.17
C SER A 337 -12.07 19.42 1.29
N GLU A 338 -12.30 20.39 0.41
CA GLU A 338 -13.60 21.05 0.26
C GLU A 338 -14.73 20.05 -0.05
N GLN A 339 -14.41 18.91 -0.67
CA GLN A 339 -15.35 17.86 -1.05
C GLN A 339 -15.65 16.87 0.08
N ARG A 340 -15.14 17.07 1.30
CA ARG A 340 -15.47 16.18 2.43
C ARG A 340 -16.98 16.19 2.67
N VAL A 341 -17.55 15.03 3.04
CA VAL A 341 -19.00 14.86 3.24
C VAL A 341 -19.59 15.92 4.18
N GLY A 342 -18.89 16.25 5.27
CA GLY A 342 -19.35 17.26 6.23
C GLY A 342 -19.34 18.72 5.74
N ASN A 343 -18.85 18.99 4.52
CA ASN A 343 -18.91 20.32 3.89
C ASN A 343 -20.00 20.41 2.81
N ILE A 344 -20.65 19.28 2.46
CA ILE A 344 -21.70 19.25 1.45
C ILE A 344 -23.01 19.56 2.15
N GLU A 345 -23.65 20.67 1.78
CA GLU A 345 -24.97 21.04 2.31
C GLU A 345 -26.00 19.97 1.89
N PRO A 346 -26.65 19.28 2.84
CA PRO A 346 -27.62 18.25 2.51
C PRO A 346 -28.90 18.90 1.97
N ILE A 347 -29.37 18.40 0.83
CA ILE A 347 -30.70 18.76 0.31
C ILE A 347 -31.70 17.79 0.93
N SER A 348 -32.61 18.31 1.75
CA SER A 348 -33.67 17.50 2.36
C SER A 348 -34.70 17.11 1.29
N PRO A 349 -35.23 15.88 1.31
CA PRO A 349 -36.30 15.51 0.40
C PRO A 349 -37.56 16.33 0.69
N GLU A 350 -38.22 16.78 -0.36
CA GLU A 350 -39.52 17.47 -0.29
C GLU A 350 -40.61 16.51 -0.78
N TYR A 351 -41.73 16.48 -0.07
CA TYR A 351 -42.89 15.65 -0.39
C TYR A 351 -44.13 16.53 -0.41
N ASP A 352 -45.04 16.26 -1.34
CA ASP A 352 -46.34 16.90 -1.46
C ASP A 352 -47.47 15.85 -1.53
N ASP A 353 -48.71 16.32 -1.59
CA ASP A 353 -49.90 15.44 -1.63
C ASP A 353 -49.96 14.55 -2.91
N SER A 354 -49.10 14.78 -3.89
CA SER A 354 -48.97 13.97 -5.11
C SER A 354 -47.85 12.93 -5.04
N SER A 355 -47.06 12.92 -3.97
CA SER A 355 -45.95 11.99 -3.78
C SER A 355 -46.46 10.56 -3.56
N GLU A 356 -46.01 9.62 -4.38
CA GLU A 356 -46.39 8.21 -4.29
C GLU A 356 -45.61 7.48 -3.18
N GLU A 357 -46.31 6.64 -2.40
CA GLU A 357 -45.66 5.69 -1.51
C GLU A 357 -45.10 4.52 -2.31
N VAL A 358 -43.78 4.38 -2.31
CA VAL A 358 -43.06 3.31 -3.01
C VAL A 358 -42.17 2.53 -2.06
N ASP A 359 -41.79 1.31 -2.45
CA ASP A 359 -40.76 0.54 -1.74
C ASP A 359 -39.45 1.36 -1.67
N GLY A 360 -38.77 1.36 -0.52
CA GLY A 360 -37.50 2.07 -0.34
C GLY A 360 -36.43 1.67 -1.36
N ARG A 361 -36.47 0.45 -1.90
CA ARG A 361 -35.57 0.02 -2.98
C ARG A 361 -35.73 0.86 -4.25
N ILE A 362 -36.94 1.34 -4.55
CA ILE A 362 -37.24 2.15 -5.73
C ILE A 362 -36.56 3.52 -5.58
N ILE A 363 -36.63 4.11 -4.39
CA ILE A 363 -35.94 5.37 -4.07
C ILE A 363 -34.43 5.22 -4.25
N ILE A 364 -33.84 4.12 -3.74
CA ILE A 364 -32.41 3.84 -3.86
C ILE A 364 -32.01 3.61 -5.33
N ARG A 365 -32.80 2.82 -6.07
CA ARG A 365 -32.58 2.54 -7.49
C ARG A 365 -32.59 3.80 -8.32
N ASP A 366 -33.62 4.64 -8.17
CA ASP A 366 -33.76 5.86 -8.95
C ASP A 366 -32.68 6.88 -8.61
N ASN A 367 -32.23 6.92 -7.35
CA ASN A 367 -31.05 7.71 -6.95
C ASN A 367 -29.77 7.21 -7.63
N PHE A 368 -29.49 5.90 -7.61
CA PHE A 368 -28.34 5.34 -8.31
C PHE A 368 -28.43 5.60 -9.81
N ASP A 369 -29.61 5.50 -10.41
CA ASP A 369 -29.81 5.78 -11.83
C ASP A 369 -29.35 7.21 -12.16
N LYS A 370 -29.79 8.21 -11.38
CA LYS A 370 -29.34 9.61 -11.55
C LYS A 370 -27.84 9.78 -11.33
N LEU A 371 -27.23 9.04 -10.40
CA LEU A 371 -25.79 9.07 -10.18
C LEU A 371 -25.02 8.52 -11.40
N PHE A 372 -25.47 7.41 -11.98
CA PHE A 372 -24.84 6.81 -13.16
C PHE A 372 -25.02 7.65 -14.43
N GLU A 373 -26.16 8.36 -14.58
CA GLU A 373 -26.36 9.35 -15.65
C GLU A 373 -25.37 10.52 -15.53
N LYS A 374 -25.15 11.00 -14.30
CA LYS A 374 -24.34 12.20 -14.04
C LYS A 374 -22.84 11.95 -14.07
N HIS A 375 -22.40 10.79 -13.61
CA HIS A 375 -20.99 10.50 -13.34
C HIS A 375 -20.53 9.28 -14.16
N PRO A 376 -19.86 9.46 -15.32
CA PRO A 376 -19.39 8.35 -16.14
C PRO A 376 -18.35 7.47 -15.41
N GLU A 377 -17.61 8.04 -14.45
CA GLU A 377 -16.60 7.36 -13.67
C GLU A 377 -17.15 6.44 -12.56
N ILE A 378 -18.47 6.46 -12.32
CA ILE A 378 -19.13 5.53 -11.39
C ILE A 378 -19.29 4.15 -12.05
N LEU A 379 -18.97 3.13 -11.28
CA LEU A 379 -19.12 1.72 -11.66
C LEU A 379 -19.41 0.91 -10.41
N THR A 380 -20.18 -0.15 -10.54
CA THR A 380 -20.60 -1.04 -9.46
C THR A 380 -20.37 -2.48 -9.84
N PHE A 381 -19.97 -3.29 -8.85
CA PHE A 381 -19.70 -4.70 -9.04
C PHE A 381 -19.79 -5.44 -7.72
N GLY A 382 -20.20 -6.70 -7.81
CA GLY A 382 -20.43 -7.58 -6.67
C GLY A 382 -21.15 -8.84 -7.11
N GLU A 383 -21.52 -9.68 -6.16
CA GLU A 383 -22.26 -10.91 -6.42
C GLU A 383 -23.72 -10.54 -6.71
N ASP A 384 -24.24 -10.97 -7.87
CA ASP A 384 -25.58 -10.63 -8.35
C ASP A 384 -25.85 -9.12 -8.58
N THR A 385 -24.82 -8.28 -8.53
CA THR A 385 -24.92 -6.83 -8.74
C THR A 385 -25.27 -6.46 -10.18
N GLY A 386 -24.89 -7.29 -11.15
CA GLY A 386 -25.09 -7.08 -12.57
C GLY A 386 -26.55 -7.25 -12.99
N LYS A 387 -26.90 -8.44 -13.46
CA LYS A 387 -28.20 -8.69 -14.09
C LYS A 387 -29.39 -8.55 -13.13
N ILE A 388 -29.21 -8.99 -11.87
CA ILE A 388 -30.27 -8.93 -10.85
C ILE A 388 -30.38 -7.53 -10.24
N GLY A 389 -29.27 -6.80 -10.15
CA GLY A 389 -29.20 -5.49 -9.52
C GLY A 389 -29.02 -5.55 -8.00
N GLY A 390 -28.36 -6.60 -7.52
CA GLY A 390 -28.14 -6.92 -6.10
C GLY A 390 -29.32 -7.69 -5.49
N VAL A 391 -29.09 -8.33 -4.34
CA VAL A 391 -30.09 -9.19 -3.67
C VAL A 391 -31.40 -8.45 -3.36
N ASN A 392 -31.31 -7.16 -3.01
CA ASN A 392 -32.47 -6.31 -2.75
C ASN A 392 -32.93 -5.51 -3.97
N GLN A 393 -32.37 -5.79 -5.16
CA GLN A 393 -32.74 -5.17 -6.43
C GLN A 393 -32.61 -3.63 -6.43
N ALA A 394 -31.64 -3.11 -5.65
CA ALA A 394 -31.36 -1.68 -5.56
C ALA A 394 -30.74 -1.10 -6.84
N MET A 395 -30.28 -1.95 -7.76
CA MET A 395 -29.69 -1.57 -9.06
C MET A 395 -30.37 -2.30 -10.24
N GLU A 396 -31.61 -2.73 -10.05
CA GLU A 396 -32.40 -3.44 -11.08
C GLU A 396 -32.45 -2.66 -12.41
N GLY A 397 -32.19 -3.35 -13.53
CA GLY A 397 -32.22 -2.77 -14.87
C GLY A 397 -31.01 -1.90 -15.25
N MET A 398 -30.09 -1.62 -14.31
CA MET A 398 -28.96 -0.74 -14.58
C MET A 398 -27.92 -1.34 -15.51
N GLN A 399 -27.70 -2.67 -15.46
CA GLN A 399 -26.77 -3.32 -16.40
C GLN A 399 -27.27 -3.22 -17.85
N GLU A 400 -28.57 -3.36 -18.08
CA GLU A 400 -29.16 -3.16 -19.41
C GLU A 400 -28.98 -1.71 -19.88
N LYS A 401 -29.13 -0.73 -18.98
CA LYS A 401 -29.00 0.70 -19.30
C LYS A 401 -27.55 1.18 -19.49
N TYR A 402 -26.62 0.73 -18.63
CA TYR A 402 -25.24 1.25 -18.56
C TYR A 402 -24.16 0.28 -19.05
N GLY A 403 -24.54 -0.97 -19.32
CA GLY A 403 -23.66 -2.03 -19.81
C GLY A 403 -22.86 -2.74 -18.72
N GLU A 404 -22.37 -3.93 -19.07
CA GLU A 404 -21.64 -4.85 -18.18
C GLU A 404 -20.33 -4.27 -17.64
N LEU A 405 -19.73 -3.29 -18.31
CA LEU A 405 -18.51 -2.64 -17.84
C LEU A 405 -18.73 -1.74 -16.62
N ARG A 406 -19.94 -1.16 -16.49
CA ARG A 406 -20.29 -0.23 -15.40
C ARG A 406 -21.10 -0.89 -14.31
N VAL A 407 -21.84 -1.95 -14.62
CA VAL A 407 -22.67 -2.69 -13.66
C VAL A 407 -22.40 -4.17 -13.89
N ALA A 408 -21.54 -4.76 -13.08
CA ALA A 408 -20.95 -6.07 -13.34
C ALA A 408 -21.24 -7.10 -12.25
N ASP A 409 -21.41 -8.35 -12.66
CA ASP A 409 -21.36 -9.48 -11.74
C ASP A 409 -19.91 -9.89 -11.48
N THR A 410 -19.61 -10.30 -10.24
CA THR A 410 -18.34 -10.94 -9.88
C THR A 410 -18.57 -12.38 -9.42
N GLY A 411 -17.51 -13.19 -9.44
CA GLY A 411 -17.54 -14.48 -8.72
C GLY A 411 -17.59 -14.29 -7.20
N ILE A 412 -17.65 -15.42 -6.50
CA ILE A 412 -17.63 -15.47 -5.02
C ILE A 412 -16.20 -15.26 -4.53
N ARG A 413 -15.85 -14.00 -4.25
CA ARG A 413 -14.47 -13.55 -3.97
C ARG A 413 -14.40 -12.17 -3.30
N GLU A 414 -14.80 -12.10 -2.03
CA GLU A 414 -15.02 -10.84 -1.30
C GLU A 414 -13.77 -9.99 -1.13
N ALA A 415 -12.59 -10.62 -0.99
CA ALA A 415 -11.34 -9.90 -0.84
C ALA A 415 -11.01 -9.13 -2.13
N THR A 416 -11.12 -9.78 -3.29
CA THR A 416 -10.90 -9.14 -4.59
C THR A 416 -12.03 -8.19 -4.98
N ILE A 417 -13.27 -8.36 -4.52
CA ILE A 417 -14.30 -7.31 -4.67
C ILE A 417 -13.84 -6.02 -3.97
N LEU A 418 -13.42 -6.09 -2.70
CA LEU A 418 -12.91 -4.90 -2.03
C LEU A 418 -11.62 -4.35 -2.67
N GLY A 419 -10.69 -5.24 -3.02
CA GLY A 419 -9.43 -4.87 -3.68
C GLY A 419 -9.62 -4.19 -5.03
N GLN A 420 -10.58 -4.65 -5.83
CA GLN A 420 -11.01 -4.00 -7.07
C GLN A 420 -11.47 -2.56 -6.80
N GLY A 421 -12.31 -2.37 -5.77
CA GLY A 421 -12.78 -1.06 -5.34
C GLY A 421 -11.64 -0.13 -4.92
N ILE A 422 -10.74 -0.60 -4.05
CA ILE A 422 -9.61 0.22 -3.59
C ILE A 422 -8.70 0.60 -4.77
N GLY A 423 -8.30 -0.37 -5.59
CA GLY A 423 -7.38 -0.14 -6.70
C GLY A 423 -7.93 0.79 -7.78
N MET A 424 -9.21 0.63 -8.16
CA MET A 424 -9.86 1.53 -9.11
C MET A 424 -10.05 2.94 -8.55
N ALA A 425 -10.39 3.08 -7.26
CA ALA A 425 -10.51 4.39 -6.60
C ALA A 425 -9.16 5.14 -6.56
N MET A 426 -8.05 4.42 -6.32
CA MET A 426 -6.70 4.99 -6.39
C MET A 426 -6.33 5.54 -7.79
N ARG A 427 -7.06 5.10 -8.81
CA ARG A 427 -6.93 5.50 -10.21
C ARG A 427 -8.02 6.50 -10.64
N GLY A 428 -8.68 7.18 -9.70
CA GLY A 428 -9.63 8.27 -9.97
C GLY A 428 -11.04 7.83 -10.34
N LEU A 429 -11.29 6.53 -10.50
CA LEU A 429 -12.64 5.99 -10.73
C LEU A 429 -13.47 6.06 -9.43
N ARG A 430 -14.78 5.87 -9.52
CA ARG A 430 -15.70 5.87 -8.37
C ARG A 430 -16.41 4.52 -8.23
N PRO A 431 -15.67 3.48 -7.83
CA PRO A 431 -16.22 2.13 -7.69
C PRO A 431 -17.15 2.01 -6.49
N ILE A 432 -18.23 1.26 -6.66
CA ILE A 432 -19.14 0.79 -5.61
C ILE A 432 -18.94 -0.73 -5.53
N ALA A 433 -18.16 -1.17 -4.54
CA ALA A 433 -17.90 -2.58 -4.30
C ALA A 433 -19.00 -3.15 -3.40
N GLU A 434 -19.95 -3.86 -4.01
CA GLU A 434 -21.10 -4.45 -3.32
C GLU A 434 -20.71 -5.82 -2.73
N ILE A 435 -21.02 -6.01 -1.45
CA ILE A 435 -20.91 -7.31 -0.80
C ILE A 435 -22.31 -7.70 -0.39
N GLN A 436 -22.66 -8.93 -0.74
CA GLN A 436 -24.01 -9.42 -0.66
C GLN A 436 -24.63 -9.30 0.74
N TYR A 437 -23.89 -9.70 1.78
CA TYR A 437 -24.31 -9.59 3.17
C TYR A 437 -23.19 -9.06 4.07
N LEU A 438 -23.57 -8.35 5.14
CA LEU A 438 -22.64 -7.82 6.14
C LEU A 438 -21.75 -8.91 6.74
N ASP A 439 -22.29 -10.13 6.88
CA ASP A 439 -21.63 -11.32 7.39
C ASP A 439 -20.37 -11.69 6.58
N TYR A 440 -20.27 -11.29 5.31
CA TYR A 440 -19.13 -11.64 4.46
C TYR A 440 -17.97 -10.64 4.56
N LEU A 441 -18.11 -9.55 5.33
CA LEU A 441 -17.01 -8.61 5.60
C LEU A 441 -15.79 -9.30 6.24
N TYR A 442 -15.98 -10.41 6.95
CA TYR A 442 -14.87 -11.14 7.58
C TYR A 442 -13.84 -11.64 6.58
N TYR A 443 -14.25 -12.02 5.35
CA TYR A 443 -13.35 -12.55 4.32
C TYR A 443 -12.40 -11.51 3.73
N ARG A 444 -12.67 -10.22 3.96
CA ARG A 444 -11.88 -9.10 3.42
C ARG A 444 -11.33 -8.18 4.50
N LEU A 445 -11.44 -8.58 5.77
CA LEU A 445 -11.04 -7.75 6.89
C LEU A 445 -9.56 -7.35 6.84
N GLN A 446 -8.66 -8.21 6.36
CA GLN A 446 -7.25 -7.85 6.19
C GLN A 446 -7.00 -6.67 5.24
N LEU A 447 -7.92 -6.40 4.31
CA LEU A 447 -7.81 -5.28 3.36
C LEU A 447 -8.41 -3.98 3.91
N MET A 448 -9.27 -4.07 4.93
CA MET A 448 -9.94 -2.93 5.57
C MET A 448 -9.15 -2.38 6.76
N ARG A 449 -8.06 -3.06 7.18
CA ARG A 449 -7.24 -2.58 8.30
C ARG A 449 -6.20 -1.60 7.78
N ASP A 450 -6.16 -0.43 8.42
CA ASP A 450 -5.21 0.66 8.16
C ASP A 450 -3.83 0.40 8.78
N ASP A 451 -3.34 -0.85 8.82
CA ASP A 451 -2.03 -1.17 9.44
C ASP A 451 -0.92 -0.24 8.93
#